data_AF-A0A8B9AV27-F1
#
_entry.id   AF-A0A8B9AV27-F1
#
_cell.length_a   1.000
_cell.length_b   1.000
_cell.length_c   1.000
_cell.angle_alpha   90.00
_cell.angle_beta   90.00
_cell.angle_gamma   90.00
#
_symmetry.space_group_name_H-M   'P 1'
#
loop_
_entity.id
_entity.type
_entity.pdbx_description
1 polymer ?
#
loop_
_entity_poly.entity_id
_entity_poly.type
_entity_poly.pdbx_seq_one_letter_code
_entity_poly.pdbx_strand_id
1 'polypeptide(L)'
;MAALYVTVGIGAPCGTYISRRSSGVDYSNSEGDSVEEVIAVDSKLLSQESHLFRKLFNEMKTALLKEPLTIQIEASEAHAFVALLEFIFYSSMPPPSYEECVDLLMTADEFQVLSCAHQCTYQLVYKLNSALSCFELCFKVLWVEVKELLETKAMDYVTQTDRTDMRNSKLKENHDIMSIKNELLQQPFSRIKALFLMNYLKVESEDAVYDFILCWAQTHYPKPEDHCSAKELHLERLIRFTYLTRQKLEDALQCDFFYRESVSEAVIEALAFKFWETYRRRLAPGWCLSNRFLERRYKRTPIAVNRLWFPEFDRCEVYLSLAISELLGIFHSGGRRESEDFQFGRQLLSLVASCKQVGKTFSFDLSITSKAEILDVNVHATRFMAMKKVGDGGEFVEVGTGTFIPAKQENSGGNDLLPGFWSQFLFGACPFILDGILHLRVEITCKRKRQIL
;
A
#
# COMPACT_ATOMS: atom_id res chain seq x y z
N MET A 1 1.58 41.54 -21.71
CA MET A 1 0.14 41.21 -21.63
C MET A 1 -0.19 40.42 -22.88
N ALA A 2 -0.65 39.18 -22.74
CA ALA A 2 -1.10 38.32 -23.84
C ALA A 2 -2.62 38.15 -23.71
N ALA A 3 -3.33 38.02 -24.83
CA ALA A 3 -4.76 37.73 -24.84
C ALA A 3 -4.97 36.22 -25.03
N LEU A 4 -5.87 35.64 -24.24
CA LEU A 4 -6.27 34.24 -24.29
C LEU A 4 -7.77 34.17 -24.58
N TYR A 5 -8.15 33.41 -25.60
CA TYR A 5 -9.55 33.13 -25.94
C TYR A 5 -9.91 31.79 -25.31
N VAL A 6 -10.91 31.81 -24.44
CA VAL A 6 -11.51 30.59 -23.91
C VAL A 6 -12.77 30.34 -24.71
N THR A 7 -12.82 29.17 -25.34
CA THR A 7 -13.96 28.73 -26.16
C THR A 7 -14.66 27.60 -25.42
N VAL A 8 -15.93 27.81 -25.08
CA VAL A 8 -16.71 26.85 -24.31
C VAL A 8 -17.55 25.99 -25.26
N GLY A 9 -17.20 24.72 -25.38
CA GLY A 9 -17.82 23.80 -26.35
C GLY A 9 -19.06 23.09 -25.81
N ILE A 10 -20.21 23.21 -26.51
CA ILE A 10 -21.37 22.33 -26.35
C ILE A 10 -21.55 21.56 -27.67
N GLY A 11 -20.72 20.52 -27.85
CA GLY A 11 -20.78 19.51 -28.92
C GLY A 11 -20.99 19.95 -30.38
N ALA A 12 -19.91 20.28 -31.13
CA ALA A 12 -19.75 20.05 -32.61
C ALA A 12 -18.28 20.34 -33.05
N PRO A 13 -17.84 20.15 -34.33
CA PRO A 13 -16.75 19.24 -34.69
C PRO A 13 -15.39 19.89 -35.06
N CYS A 14 -14.33 19.11 -34.82
CA CYS A 14 -13.04 19.04 -35.54
C CYS A 14 -12.27 20.35 -35.79
N GLY A 15 -11.52 20.78 -34.78
CA GLY A 15 -10.35 21.65 -34.87
C GLY A 15 -9.31 21.24 -33.82
N THR A 16 -8.04 21.54 -34.07
CA THR A 16 -6.82 20.98 -33.43
C THR A 16 -6.94 20.67 -31.92
N TYR A 17 -6.80 19.39 -31.60
CA TYR A 17 -7.23 18.76 -30.34
C TYR A 17 -6.19 18.81 -29.20
N ILE A 18 -6.64 19.12 -27.99
CA ILE A 18 -6.22 18.40 -26.77
C ILE A 18 -7.45 17.65 -26.29
N SER A 19 -7.46 16.32 -26.46
CA SER A 19 -8.61 15.48 -26.12
C SER A 19 -8.33 14.65 -24.87
N ARG A 20 -9.30 14.57 -23.95
CA ARG A 20 -9.49 13.38 -23.10
C ARG A 20 -10.96 12.96 -23.15
N ARG A 21 -11.23 11.74 -23.65
CA ARG A 21 -12.54 11.09 -23.56
C ARG A 21 -12.71 10.42 -22.20
N SER A 22 -13.85 10.63 -21.56
CA SER A 22 -14.48 9.61 -20.71
C SER A 22 -15.85 9.26 -21.28
N SER A 23 -16.16 7.97 -21.26
CA SER A 23 -17.24 7.30 -21.98
C SER A 23 -18.65 7.74 -21.57
N GLY A 24 -19.45 8.13 -22.56
CA GLY A 24 -20.91 8.22 -22.51
C GLY A 24 -21.43 8.60 -23.89
N VAL A 25 -21.99 7.63 -24.62
CA VAL A 25 -22.60 7.82 -25.93
C VAL A 25 -23.94 8.51 -25.72
N ASP A 26 -24.19 9.64 -26.39
CA ASP A 26 -25.41 9.85 -27.17
C ASP A 26 -25.30 11.06 -28.09
N TYR A 27 -25.78 10.87 -29.32
CA TYR A 27 -25.79 11.84 -30.41
C TYR A 27 -27.07 12.67 -30.38
N SER A 28 -26.94 14.00 -30.41
CA SER A 28 -27.99 14.87 -30.92
C SER A 28 -27.37 16.09 -31.61
N ASN A 29 -27.59 16.17 -32.92
CA ASN A 29 -27.28 17.33 -33.74
C ASN A 29 -28.10 18.54 -33.29
N SER A 30 -27.42 19.59 -32.83
CA SER A 30 -27.89 20.96 -32.95
C SER A 30 -26.66 21.86 -33.11
N GLU A 31 -26.59 22.60 -34.20
CA GLU A 31 -25.60 23.67 -34.38
C GLU A 31 -25.79 24.69 -33.24
N GLY A 32 -24.92 24.59 -32.22
CA GLY A 32 -24.91 25.45 -31.06
C GLY A 32 -23.78 26.46 -31.16
N ASP A 33 -24.12 27.75 -30.97
CA ASP A 33 -23.19 28.87 -30.94
C ASP A 33 -22.20 28.71 -29.78
N SER A 34 -20.89 28.60 -30.08
CA SER A 34 -19.84 28.55 -29.05
C SER A 34 -19.66 29.94 -28.47
N VAL A 35 -19.78 30.09 -27.14
CA VAL A 35 -19.51 31.35 -26.46
C VAL A 35 -17.99 31.54 -26.36
N GLU A 36 -17.48 32.59 -27.00
CA GLU A 36 -16.07 33.00 -26.94
C GLU A 36 -15.86 34.07 -25.87
N GLU A 37 -15.03 33.79 -24.88
CA GLU A 37 -14.66 34.76 -23.84
C GLU A 37 -13.18 35.14 -23.95
N VAL A 38 -12.89 36.44 -23.92
CA VAL A 38 -11.52 36.96 -24.05
C VAL A 38 -10.98 37.40 -22.70
N ILE A 39 -9.94 36.72 -22.23
CA ILE A 39 -9.31 36.99 -20.94
C ILE A 39 -7.89 37.53 -21.18
N ALA A 40 -7.61 38.71 -20.61
CA ALA A 40 -6.27 39.30 -20.67
C ALA A 40 -5.40 38.74 -19.55
N VAL A 41 -4.24 38.16 -19.90
CA VAL A 41 -3.37 37.45 -18.96
C VAL A 41 -1.90 37.88 -19.06
N ASP A 42 -1.15 37.74 -17.96
CA ASP A 42 0.31 37.78 -17.99
C ASP A 42 0.89 36.41 -18.37
N SER A 43 1.30 36.28 -19.64
CA SER A 43 1.93 35.07 -20.17
C SER A 43 3.19 34.65 -19.40
N LYS A 44 3.92 35.61 -18.81
CA LYS A 44 5.16 35.31 -18.08
C LYS A 44 4.85 34.61 -16.77
N LEU A 45 3.83 35.10 -16.05
CA LEU A 45 3.35 34.53 -14.80
C LEU A 45 2.81 33.10 -15.02
N LEU A 46 1.93 32.92 -16.00
CA LEU A 46 1.38 31.60 -16.33
C LEU A 46 2.46 30.58 -16.73
N SER A 47 3.47 31.02 -17.50
CA SER A 47 4.61 30.17 -17.90
C SER A 47 5.56 29.83 -16.75
N GLN A 48 5.53 30.58 -15.64
CA GLN A 48 6.33 30.28 -14.45
C GLN A 48 5.65 29.20 -13.60
N GLU A 49 4.32 29.29 -13.44
CA GLU A 49 3.55 28.36 -12.61
C GLU A 49 3.22 27.03 -13.30
N SER A 50 3.16 27.00 -14.64
CA SER A 50 2.85 25.80 -15.42
C SER A 50 3.82 25.57 -16.57
N HIS A 51 4.32 24.34 -16.65
CA HIS A 51 5.10 23.89 -17.80
C HIS A 51 4.27 23.87 -19.10
N LEU A 52 2.97 23.54 -19.01
CA LEU A 52 2.08 23.48 -20.17
C LEU A 52 1.86 24.87 -20.75
N PHE A 53 1.54 25.86 -19.92
CA PHE A 53 1.43 27.24 -20.40
C PHE A 53 2.75 27.73 -21.01
N ARG A 54 3.89 27.41 -20.39
CA ARG A 54 5.20 27.74 -20.96
C ARG A 54 5.42 27.15 -22.35
N LYS A 55 5.03 25.88 -22.54
CA LYS A 55 5.13 25.21 -23.84
C LYS A 55 4.20 25.85 -24.86
N LEU A 56 2.94 26.08 -24.52
CA LEU A 56 1.93 26.71 -25.37
C LEU A 56 2.36 28.12 -25.82
N PHE A 57 2.80 28.97 -24.89
CA PHE A 57 3.27 30.32 -25.22
C PHE A 57 4.58 30.33 -26.01
N ASN A 58 5.43 29.32 -25.90
CA ASN A 58 6.65 29.23 -26.69
C ASN A 58 6.38 28.74 -28.13
N GLU A 59 5.48 27.78 -28.32
CA GLU A 59 5.02 27.33 -29.64
C GLU A 59 4.31 28.47 -30.40
N MET A 60 3.57 29.30 -29.67
CA MET A 60 2.97 30.51 -30.23
C MET A 60 3.99 31.58 -30.62
N LYS A 61 5.15 31.67 -29.95
CA LYS A 61 6.20 32.64 -30.35
C LYS A 61 6.94 32.22 -31.61
N THR A 62 7.02 30.92 -31.87
CA THR A 62 7.71 30.38 -33.06
C THR A 62 6.81 30.37 -34.29
N ALA A 63 5.50 30.17 -34.12
CA ALA A 63 4.51 30.49 -35.15
C ALA A 63 4.32 32.02 -35.18
N LEU A 64 4.55 32.70 -36.30
CA LEU A 64 4.33 34.17 -36.43
C LEU A 64 2.84 34.61 -36.31
N LEU A 65 2.03 33.89 -35.54
CA LEU A 65 0.62 34.14 -35.30
C LEU A 65 0.48 35.40 -34.42
N LYS A 66 -0.07 36.46 -35.01
CA LYS A 66 -0.62 37.61 -34.27
C LYS A 66 -1.95 37.28 -33.59
N GLU A 67 -2.43 36.05 -33.75
CA GLU A 67 -3.70 35.58 -33.23
C GLU A 67 -3.56 35.17 -31.77
N PRO A 68 -4.56 35.50 -30.94
CA PRO A 68 -4.55 35.21 -29.52
C PRO A 68 -4.65 33.70 -29.25
N LEU A 69 -4.07 33.24 -28.13
CA LEU A 69 -4.04 31.81 -27.79
C LEU A 69 -5.46 31.33 -27.52
N THR A 70 -5.95 30.37 -28.30
CA THR A 70 -7.29 29.79 -28.09
C THR A 70 -7.19 28.48 -27.34
N ILE A 71 -7.87 28.37 -26.20
CA ILE A 71 -8.01 27.15 -25.42
C ILE A 71 -9.48 26.74 -25.46
N GLN A 72 -9.74 25.49 -25.84
CA GLN A 72 -11.08 24.89 -25.77
C GLN A 72 -11.25 24.19 -24.44
N ILE A 73 -12.36 24.50 -23.77
CA ILE A 73 -12.70 23.96 -22.45
C ILE A 73 -14.18 23.55 -22.48
N GLU A 74 -14.54 22.48 -21.76
CA GLU A 74 -15.94 22.10 -21.63
C GLU A 74 -16.72 23.11 -20.79
N ALA A 75 -18.03 23.25 -21.08
CA ALA A 75 -18.90 24.17 -20.34
C ALA A 75 -18.95 23.89 -18.83
N SER A 76 -18.82 22.62 -18.44
CA SER A 76 -18.71 22.19 -17.05
C SER A 76 -17.42 22.65 -16.36
N GLU A 77 -16.34 22.86 -17.10
CA GLU A 77 -15.00 23.14 -16.54
C GLU A 77 -14.64 24.63 -16.57
N ALA A 78 -15.42 25.46 -17.29
CA ALA A 78 -15.15 26.89 -17.47
C ALA A 78 -14.97 27.64 -16.15
N HIS A 79 -15.81 27.36 -15.14
CA HIS A 79 -15.70 28.00 -13.83
C HIS A 79 -14.41 27.63 -13.10
N ALA A 80 -14.04 26.34 -13.12
CA ALA A 80 -12.81 25.84 -12.51
C ALA A 80 -11.56 26.42 -13.21
N PHE A 81 -11.60 26.61 -14.53
CA PHE A 81 -10.51 27.24 -15.26
C PHE A 81 -10.34 28.72 -14.91
N VAL A 82 -11.43 29.48 -14.80
CA VAL A 82 -11.37 30.88 -14.36
C VAL A 82 -10.81 30.97 -12.93
N ALA A 83 -11.27 30.09 -12.03
CA ALA A 83 -10.74 30.00 -10.67
C ALA A 83 -9.23 29.65 -10.63
N LEU A 84 -8.75 28.81 -11.54
CA LEU A 84 -7.31 28.52 -11.69
C LEU A 84 -6.53 29.76 -12.09
N LEU A 85 -7.03 30.54 -13.05
CA LEU A 85 -6.38 31.80 -13.45
C LEU A 85 -6.34 32.78 -12.28
N GLU A 86 -7.45 32.97 -11.58
CA GLU A 86 -7.53 33.83 -10.39
C GLU A 86 -6.53 33.38 -9.30
N PHE A 87 -6.39 32.08 -9.09
CA PHE A 87 -5.38 31.53 -8.18
C PHE A 87 -3.97 31.93 -8.60
N ILE A 88 -3.62 31.80 -9.88
CA ILE A 88 -2.27 32.14 -10.37
C ILE A 88 -1.99 33.64 -10.22
N PHE A 89 -2.98 34.51 -10.49
CA PHE A 89 -2.79 35.96 -10.41
C PHE A 89 -2.78 36.53 -9.00
N TYR A 90 -3.66 36.04 -8.14
CA TYR A 90 -3.91 36.66 -6.83
C TYR A 90 -3.48 35.78 -5.66
N SER A 91 -3.02 34.56 -5.91
CA SER A 91 -2.81 33.53 -4.88
C SER A 91 -4.05 33.36 -3.98
N SER A 92 -5.23 33.62 -4.56
CA SER A 92 -6.49 33.65 -3.83
C SER A 92 -7.02 32.24 -3.63
N MET A 93 -7.65 32.01 -2.47
CA MET A 93 -8.20 30.72 -2.12
C MET A 93 -9.46 30.41 -2.93
N PRO A 94 -9.53 29.25 -3.58
CA PRO A 94 -10.73 28.79 -4.25
C PRO A 94 -11.82 28.33 -3.26
N PRO A 95 -13.06 28.16 -3.74
CA PRO A 95 -14.32 28.35 -3.00
C PRO A 95 -14.62 27.27 -1.94
N PRO A 96 -15.57 27.53 -1.01
CA PRO A 96 -15.70 26.78 0.24
C PRO A 96 -16.35 25.38 0.09
N SER A 97 -16.83 25.00 -1.09
CA SER A 97 -17.52 23.71 -1.28
C SER A 97 -16.56 22.59 -1.69
N TYR A 98 -16.99 21.34 -1.48
CA TYR A 98 -16.23 20.16 -1.87
C TYR A 98 -16.14 19.99 -3.39
N GLU A 99 -17.26 20.18 -4.11
CA GLU A 99 -17.34 19.95 -5.56
C GLU A 99 -16.44 20.92 -6.33
N GLU A 100 -16.53 22.21 -6.04
CA GLU A 100 -15.70 23.23 -6.70
C GLU A 100 -14.20 23.02 -6.42
N CYS A 101 -13.84 22.53 -5.24
CA CYS A 101 -12.45 22.24 -4.88
C CYS A 101 -11.93 20.99 -5.62
N VAL A 102 -12.78 20.00 -5.85
CA VAL A 102 -12.44 18.83 -6.69
C VAL A 102 -12.30 19.25 -8.14
N ASP A 103 -13.24 20.03 -8.69
CA ASP A 103 -13.19 20.47 -10.09
C ASP A 103 -11.93 21.28 -10.34
N LEU A 104 -11.61 22.24 -9.46
CA LEU A 104 -10.37 22.99 -9.57
C LEU A 104 -9.12 22.12 -9.41
N LEU A 105 -9.13 21.10 -8.54
CA LEU A 105 -8.02 20.17 -8.44
C LEU A 105 -7.83 19.40 -9.75
N MET A 106 -8.91 18.96 -10.40
CA MET A 106 -8.86 18.28 -11.69
C MET A 106 -8.32 19.21 -12.79
N THR A 107 -8.77 20.47 -12.84
CA THR A 107 -8.25 21.47 -13.78
C THR A 107 -6.78 21.82 -13.46
N ALA A 108 -6.39 21.95 -12.19
CA ALA A 108 -5.01 22.21 -11.80
C ALA A 108 -4.06 21.05 -12.16
N ASP A 109 -4.53 19.80 -12.05
CA ASP A 109 -3.83 18.60 -12.52
C ASP A 109 -3.64 18.64 -14.05
N GLU A 110 -4.70 18.91 -14.79
CA GLU A 110 -4.68 19.00 -16.25
C GLU A 110 -3.71 20.07 -16.75
N PHE A 111 -3.76 21.27 -16.17
CA PHE A 111 -2.89 22.40 -16.53
C PHE A 111 -1.55 22.39 -15.78
N GLN A 112 -1.25 21.37 -14.97
CA GLN A 112 0.01 21.15 -14.26
C GLN A 112 0.44 22.32 -13.36
N VAL A 113 -0.48 22.83 -12.54
CA VAL A 113 -0.24 23.92 -11.58
C VAL A 113 -0.15 23.34 -10.16
N LEU A 114 1.06 22.97 -9.73
CA LEU A 114 1.26 22.24 -8.46
C LEU A 114 0.86 23.03 -7.22
N SER A 115 1.15 24.34 -7.23
CA SER A 115 0.84 25.26 -6.14
C SER A 115 -0.67 25.26 -5.85
N CYS A 116 -1.49 25.29 -6.90
CA CYS A 116 -2.95 25.21 -6.82
C CYS A 116 -3.42 23.82 -6.34
N ALA A 117 -2.89 22.74 -6.93
CA ALA A 117 -3.23 21.37 -6.54
C ALA A 117 -2.89 21.08 -5.07
N HIS A 118 -1.77 21.61 -4.58
CA HIS A 118 -1.39 21.51 -3.18
C HIS A 118 -2.37 22.23 -2.26
N GLN A 119 -2.80 23.41 -2.66
CA GLN A 119 -3.75 24.17 -1.88
C GLN A 119 -5.14 23.51 -1.86
N CYS A 120 -5.62 23.00 -2.99
CA CYS A 120 -6.88 22.24 -3.06
C CYS A 120 -6.82 20.98 -2.19
N THR A 121 -5.73 20.21 -2.29
CA THR A 121 -5.52 19.02 -1.45
C THR A 121 -5.53 19.37 0.04
N TYR A 122 -4.89 20.48 0.43
CA TYR A 122 -4.93 20.95 1.81
C TYR A 122 -6.34 21.32 2.27
N GLN A 123 -7.13 22.00 1.44
CA GLN A 123 -8.53 22.35 1.76
C GLN A 123 -9.39 21.09 1.94
N LEU A 124 -9.30 20.14 1.01
CA LEU A 124 -10.05 18.88 1.05
C LEU A 124 -9.77 18.10 2.34
N VAL A 125 -8.51 18.03 2.75
CA VAL A 125 -8.09 17.24 3.93
C VAL A 125 -8.48 17.94 5.23
N TYR A 126 -8.12 19.21 5.41
CA TYR A 126 -8.17 19.87 6.72
C TYR A 126 -9.40 20.75 6.95
N LYS A 127 -10.04 21.28 5.90
CA LYS A 127 -11.26 22.07 6.07
C LYS A 127 -12.52 21.26 5.86
N LEU A 128 -12.52 20.40 4.85
CA LEU A 128 -13.67 19.60 4.47
C LEU A 128 -13.70 18.21 5.13
N ASN A 129 -12.65 17.85 5.87
CA ASN A 129 -12.47 16.53 6.49
C ASN A 129 -12.70 15.37 5.49
N SER A 130 -12.36 15.60 4.23
CA SER A 130 -12.61 14.68 3.11
C SER A 130 -11.35 13.92 2.71
N ALA A 131 -10.49 13.60 3.68
CA ALA A 131 -9.23 12.91 3.42
C ALA A 131 -9.42 11.54 2.76
N LEU A 132 -10.54 10.86 3.01
CA LEU A 132 -10.90 9.64 2.30
C LEU A 132 -11.17 9.87 0.81
N SER A 133 -11.71 11.04 0.45
CA SER A 133 -11.92 11.43 -0.95
C SER A 133 -10.59 11.64 -1.68
N CYS A 134 -9.52 12.05 -0.98
CA CYS A 134 -8.18 12.14 -1.59
C CYS A 134 -7.73 10.80 -2.18
N PHE A 135 -8.09 9.67 -1.56
CA PHE A 135 -7.79 8.34 -2.12
C PHE A 135 -8.48 8.09 -3.45
N GLU A 136 -9.76 8.46 -3.57
CA GLU A 136 -10.50 8.32 -4.83
C GLU A 136 -9.92 9.23 -5.92
N LEU A 137 -9.52 10.44 -5.55
CA LEU A 137 -8.93 11.43 -6.45
C LEU A 137 -7.56 10.97 -6.98
N CYS A 138 -6.75 10.25 -6.19
CA CYS A 138 -5.47 9.68 -6.63
C CYS A 138 -5.57 8.82 -7.88
N PHE A 139 -6.73 8.18 -8.14
CA PHE A 139 -6.94 7.35 -9.33
C PHE A 139 -7.48 8.14 -10.53
N LYS A 140 -7.99 9.35 -10.31
CA LYS A 140 -8.53 10.23 -11.36
C LYS A 140 -7.47 11.17 -11.93
N VAL A 141 -6.60 11.67 -11.05
CA VAL A 141 -5.48 12.57 -11.32
C VAL A 141 -4.43 11.88 -12.18
N LEU A 142 -3.91 12.59 -13.17
CA LEU A 142 -2.91 12.09 -14.12
C LEU A 142 -1.48 12.43 -13.69
N TRP A 143 -1.27 13.59 -13.08
CA TRP A 143 0.05 14.07 -12.77
C TRP A 143 0.64 13.38 -11.53
N VAL A 144 1.85 12.84 -11.68
CA VAL A 144 2.49 11.98 -10.68
C VAL A 144 2.70 12.73 -9.37
N GLU A 145 3.17 13.97 -9.43
CA GLU A 145 3.45 14.81 -8.27
C GLU A 145 2.17 15.14 -7.47
N VAL A 146 1.04 15.35 -8.15
CA VAL A 146 -0.25 15.58 -7.48
C VAL A 146 -0.78 14.29 -6.87
N LYS A 147 -0.61 13.17 -7.57
CA LYS A 147 -0.94 11.85 -7.03
C LYS A 147 -0.16 11.56 -5.76
N GLU A 148 1.17 11.68 -5.78
CA GLU A 148 2.04 11.49 -4.60
C GLU A 148 1.62 12.40 -3.44
N LEU A 149 1.20 13.63 -3.73
CA LEU A 149 0.73 14.56 -2.71
C LEU A 149 -0.59 14.11 -2.07
N LEU A 150 -1.59 13.77 -2.88
CA LEU A 150 -2.88 13.24 -2.39
C LEU A 150 -2.68 11.97 -1.58
N GLU A 151 -1.83 11.07 -2.09
CA GLU A 151 -1.43 9.83 -1.45
C GLU A 151 -0.82 10.08 -0.07
N THR A 152 0.14 11.01 0.03
CA THR A 152 0.79 11.38 1.28
C THR A 152 -0.21 11.95 2.28
N LYS A 153 -1.09 12.86 1.85
CA LYS A 153 -2.05 13.51 2.75
C LYS A 153 -3.19 12.60 3.21
N ALA A 154 -3.65 11.72 2.33
CA ALA A 154 -4.62 10.71 2.70
C ALA A 154 -4.03 9.70 3.69
N MET A 155 -2.74 9.34 3.53
CA MET A 155 -2.02 8.54 4.53
C MET A 155 -1.80 9.28 5.85
N ASP A 156 -1.49 10.57 5.83
CA ASP A 156 -1.40 11.39 7.03
C ASP A 156 -2.70 11.33 7.83
N TYR A 157 -3.86 11.28 7.18
CA TYR A 157 -5.16 11.14 7.86
C TYR A 157 -5.35 9.74 8.47
N VAL A 158 -5.05 8.69 7.70
CA VAL A 158 -5.14 7.30 8.20
C VAL A 158 -4.18 7.05 9.37
N THR A 159 -3.04 7.74 9.38
CA THR A 159 -2.01 7.63 10.41
C THR A 159 -2.04 8.73 11.46
N GLN A 160 -2.99 9.67 11.38
CA GLN A 160 -3.07 10.82 12.27
C GLN A 160 -3.42 10.36 13.69
N THR A 161 -2.43 10.44 14.57
CA THR A 161 -2.64 10.63 16.00
C THR A 161 -3.30 11.99 16.22
N ASP A 162 -4.35 12.05 17.04
CA ASP A 162 -4.82 13.32 17.59
C ASP A 162 -3.62 14.13 18.08
N ARG A 163 -3.44 15.34 17.53
CA ARG A 163 -2.25 16.19 17.81
C ARG A 163 -2.13 16.58 19.30
N THR A 164 -3.16 16.32 20.11
CA THR A 164 -3.17 16.52 21.57
C THR A 164 -2.41 15.44 22.35
N ASP A 165 -2.16 14.25 21.77
CA ASP A 165 -1.47 13.14 22.44
C ASP A 165 0.05 13.10 22.19
N MET A 166 0.61 14.21 21.73
CA MET A 166 2.02 14.38 21.36
C MET A 166 3.02 14.20 22.52
N ARG A 167 2.54 13.94 23.75
CA ARG A 167 3.38 13.75 24.95
C ARG A 167 3.87 12.31 25.16
N ASN A 168 3.26 11.32 24.52
CA ASN A 168 3.60 9.90 24.70
C ASN A 168 4.11 9.26 23.40
N SER A 169 5.43 9.31 23.18
CA SER A 169 6.10 8.70 22.01
C SER A 169 5.86 7.19 21.85
N LYS A 170 5.45 6.48 22.90
CA LYS A 170 5.09 5.04 22.87
C LYS A 170 3.76 4.74 22.17
N LEU A 171 2.88 5.72 21.95
CA LEU A 171 1.59 5.52 21.28
C LEU A 171 1.63 5.74 19.76
N LYS A 172 2.78 6.20 19.22
CA LYS A 172 2.96 6.47 17.78
C LYS A 172 2.89 5.23 16.88
N GLU A 173 3.18 4.04 17.42
CA GLU A 173 3.39 2.84 16.58
C GLU A 173 2.11 2.08 16.22
N ASN A 174 0.99 2.36 16.91
CA ASN A 174 -0.18 1.46 16.89
C ASN A 174 -1.40 1.94 16.10
N HIS A 175 -1.45 3.17 15.59
CA HIS A 175 -2.52 3.56 14.67
C HIS A 175 -2.30 2.92 13.29
N ASP A 176 -3.24 2.06 12.91
CA ASP A 176 -3.36 1.40 11.61
C ASP A 176 -4.76 1.65 11.07
N ILE A 177 -5.00 1.33 9.80
CA ILE A 177 -6.35 1.38 9.21
C ILE A 177 -7.42 0.69 10.07
N MET A 178 -7.02 -0.33 10.82
CA MET A 178 -7.92 -1.07 11.69
C MET A 178 -8.44 -0.23 12.88
N SER A 179 -7.79 0.87 13.25
CA SER A 179 -8.30 1.79 14.28
C SER A 179 -9.51 2.60 13.82
N ILE A 180 -9.62 2.86 12.52
CA ILE A 180 -10.78 3.53 11.89
C ILE A 180 -11.72 2.53 11.20
N LYS A 181 -11.59 1.22 11.52
CA LYS A 181 -12.36 0.13 10.90
C LYS A 181 -13.86 0.42 10.85
N ASN A 182 -14.45 0.87 11.95
CA ASN A 182 -15.91 1.09 12.02
C ASN A 182 -16.38 2.20 11.09
N GLU A 183 -15.61 3.29 10.96
CA GLU A 183 -15.90 4.37 10.03
C GLU A 183 -15.77 3.90 8.58
N LEU A 184 -14.72 3.12 8.29
CA LEU A 184 -14.49 2.55 6.97
C LEU A 184 -15.58 1.55 6.56
N LEU A 185 -16.11 0.76 7.51
CA LEU A 185 -17.19 -0.18 7.22
C LEU A 185 -18.45 0.51 6.69
N GLN A 186 -18.68 1.79 7.02
CA GLN A 186 -19.83 2.58 6.53
C GLN A 186 -19.58 3.25 5.17
N GLN A 187 -18.38 3.15 4.61
CA GLN A 187 -18.03 3.84 3.37
C GLN A 187 -18.53 3.09 2.12
N PRO A 188 -18.87 3.82 1.04
CA PRO A 188 -19.21 3.21 -0.24
C PRO A 188 -18.03 2.47 -0.87
N PHE A 189 -18.34 1.54 -1.79
CA PHE A 189 -17.34 0.69 -2.44
C PHE A 189 -16.24 1.47 -3.15
N SER A 190 -16.55 2.61 -3.77
CA SER A 190 -15.57 3.45 -4.48
C SER A 190 -14.40 3.85 -3.59
N ARG A 191 -14.68 4.23 -2.34
CA ARG A 191 -13.67 4.62 -1.34
C ARG A 191 -12.85 3.42 -0.87
N ILE A 192 -13.52 2.30 -0.58
CA ILE A 192 -12.85 1.06 -0.17
C ILE A 192 -11.92 0.55 -1.26
N LYS A 193 -12.39 0.54 -2.51
CA LYS A 193 -11.61 0.15 -3.67
C LYS A 193 -10.35 1.01 -3.82
N ALA A 194 -10.51 2.34 -3.73
CA ALA A 194 -9.37 3.25 -3.82
C ALA A 194 -8.33 2.97 -2.73
N LEU A 195 -8.78 2.83 -1.48
CA LEU A 195 -7.92 2.59 -0.33
C LEU A 195 -7.09 1.30 -0.47
N PHE A 196 -7.74 0.18 -0.80
CA PHE A 196 -7.07 -1.12 -0.88
C PHE A 196 -6.31 -1.33 -2.20
N LEU A 197 -6.39 -0.46 -3.20
CA LEU A 197 -5.51 -0.55 -4.36
C LEU A 197 -4.09 -0.01 -4.10
N MET A 198 -3.86 0.67 -2.97
CA MET A 198 -2.60 1.37 -2.67
C MET A 198 -1.53 0.45 -2.08
N ASN A 199 -0.29 0.60 -2.54
CA ASN A 199 0.82 -0.28 -2.16
C ASN A 199 1.39 -0.01 -0.77
N TYR A 200 1.42 1.22 -0.30
CA TYR A 200 2.04 1.60 0.98
C TYR A 200 1.03 1.69 2.12
N LEU A 201 -0.16 1.12 1.95
CA LEU A 201 -1.17 1.02 2.99
C LEU A 201 -0.62 0.25 4.19
N LYS A 202 -0.65 0.87 5.39
CA LYS A 202 -0.19 0.23 6.62
C LYS A 202 -1.32 -0.60 7.22
N VAL A 203 -1.13 -1.92 7.24
CA VAL A 203 -2.12 -2.89 7.76
C VAL A 203 -1.41 -3.96 8.60
N GLU A 204 -2.15 -4.65 9.46
CA GLU A 204 -1.56 -5.70 10.32
C GLU A 204 -0.99 -6.87 9.49
N SER A 205 -1.77 -7.41 8.58
CA SER A 205 -1.43 -8.48 7.63
C SER A 205 -2.44 -8.47 6.47
N GLU A 206 -2.18 -9.22 5.39
CA GLU A 206 -3.17 -9.36 4.31
C GLU A 206 -4.39 -10.17 4.77
N ASP A 207 -4.24 -11.06 5.74
CA ASP A 207 -5.37 -11.75 6.39
C ASP A 207 -6.34 -10.76 7.04
N ALA A 208 -5.82 -9.69 7.66
CA ALA A 208 -6.66 -8.63 8.22
C ALA A 208 -7.40 -7.84 7.13
N VAL A 209 -6.79 -7.69 5.95
CA VAL A 209 -7.44 -7.10 4.77
C VAL A 209 -8.57 -8.00 4.29
N TYR A 210 -8.32 -9.30 4.16
CA TYR A 210 -9.34 -10.28 3.80
C TYR A 210 -10.54 -10.22 4.75
N ASP A 211 -10.29 -10.27 6.06
CA ASP A 211 -11.34 -10.21 7.07
C ASP A 211 -12.10 -8.87 7.07
N PHE A 212 -11.41 -7.77 6.79
CA PHE A 212 -12.04 -6.46 6.62
C PHE A 212 -12.98 -6.45 5.40
N ILE A 213 -12.50 -6.89 4.24
CA ILE A 213 -13.27 -6.89 2.99
C ILE A 213 -14.50 -7.80 3.12
N LEU A 214 -14.34 -8.96 3.74
CA LEU A 214 -15.46 -9.86 4.00
C LEU A 214 -16.48 -9.24 4.97
N CYS A 215 -16.02 -8.61 6.05
CA CYS A 215 -16.87 -7.91 7.00
C CYS A 215 -17.62 -6.74 6.35
N TRP A 216 -16.96 -5.99 5.45
CA TRP A 216 -17.59 -4.93 4.67
C TRP A 216 -18.68 -5.51 3.75
N ALA A 217 -18.38 -6.58 3.01
CA ALA A 217 -19.35 -7.24 2.13
C ALA A 217 -20.58 -7.74 2.88
N GLN A 218 -20.39 -8.37 4.04
CA GLN A 218 -21.48 -8.85 4.90
C GLN A 218 -22.33 -7.71 5.48
N THR A 219 -21.73 -6.54 5.71
CA THR A 219 -22.43 -5.37 6.26
C THR A 219 -23.32 -4.71 5.20
N HIS A 220 -22.83 -4.60 3.95
CA HIS A 220 -23.55 -3.94 2.85
C HIS A 220 -24.49 -4.90 2.09
N TYR A 221 -24.19 -6.20 2.10
CA TYR A 221 -24.95 -7.25 1.42
C TYR A 221 -25.26 -8.41 2.37
N PRO A 222 -26.11 -8.21 3.40
CA PRO A 222 -26.34 -9.21 4.44
C PRO A 222 -27.23 -10.38 4.00
N LYS A 223 -28.02 -10.19 2.94
CA LYS A 223 -28.93 -11.23 2.43
C LYS A 223 -28.23 -12.07 1.37
N PRO A 224 -28.44 -13.39 1.33
CA PRO A 224 -27.82 -14.27 0.35
C PRO A 224 -28.19 -13.91 -1.09
N GLU A 225 -29.37 -13.34 -1.31
CA GLU A 225 -29.84 -12.86 -2.62
C GLU A 225 -28.96 -11.73 -3.17
N ASP A 226 -28.44 -10.88 -2.28
CA ASP A 226 -27.64 -9.71 -2.65
C ASP A 226 -26.15 -10.06 -2.88
N HIS A 227 -25.73 -11.30 -2.55
CA HIS A 227 -24.35 -11.75 -2.75
C HIS A 227 -23.95 -11.78 -4.22
N CYS A 228 -24.91 -11.97 -5.15
CA CYS A 228 -24.66 -11.88 -6.58
C CYS A 228 -24.19 -10.46 -6.97
N SER A 229 -24.85 -9.42 -6.45
CA SER A 229 -24.44 -8.03 -6.66
C SER A 229 -23.08 -7.73 -6.02
N ALA A 230 -22.80 -8.31 -4.85
CA ALA A 230 -21.48 -8.17 -4.23
C ALA A 230 -20.34 -8.76 -5.08
N LYS A 231 -20.59 -9.88 -5.79
CA LYS A 231 -19.61 -10.50 -6.69
C LYS A 231 -19.23 -9.59 -7.86
N GLU A 232 -20.17 -8.81 -8.40
CA GLU A 232 -19.92 -7.87 -9.50
C GLU A 232 -18.91 -6.76 -9.12
N LEU A 233 -18.74 -6.50 -7.82
CA LEU A 233 -17.73 -5.55 -7.33
C LEU A 233 -16.30 -6.08 -7.44
N HIS A 234 -16.11 -7.37 -7.69
CA HIS A 234 -14.80 -8.02 -7.79
C HIS A 234 -13.90 -7.75 -6.57
N LEU A 235 -14.46 -7.91 -5.37
CA LEU A 235 -13.80 -7.67 -4.09
C LEU A 235 -12.49 -8.47 -3.94
N GLU A 236 -12.39 -9.64 -4.57
CA GLU A 236 -11.19 -10.46 -4.56
C GLU A 236 -9.97 -9.73 -5.16
N ARG A 237 -10.18 -8.78 -6.08
CA ARG A 237 -9.08 -8.01 -6.69
C ARG A 237 -8.42 -7.02 -5.74
N LEU A 238 -9.07 -6.70 -4.62
CA LEU A 238 -8.51 -5.83 -3.58
C LEU A 238 -7.54 -6.57 -2.65
N ILE A 239 -7.56 -7.91 -2.69
CA ILE A 239 -6.82 -8.78 -1.79
C ILE A 239 -5.62 -9.37 -2.51
N ARG A 240 -4.45 -9.35 -1.87
CA ARG A 240 -3.21 -9.92 -2.41
C ARG A 240 -3.05 -11.38 -1.95
N PHE A 241 -3.68 -12.29 -2.68
CA PHE A 241 -3.68 -13.74 -2.37
C PHE A 241 -2.28 -14.33 -2.14
N THR A 242 -1.27 -13.80 -2.82
CA THR A 242 0.15 -14.14 -2.66
C THR A 242 0.65 -14.01 -1.21
N TYR A 243 0.07 -13.11 -0.42
CA TYR A 243 0.44 -12.81 0.97
C TYR A 243 -0.59 -13.31 2.00
N LEU A 244 -1.68 -13.97 1.60
CA LEU A 244 -2.63 -14.58 2.55
C LEU A 244 -2.07 -15.84 3.19
N THR A 245 -2.41 -16.16 4.43
CA THR A 245 -2.04 -17.45 5.03
C THR A 245 -2.73 -18.62 4.32
N ARG A 246 -2.18 -19.83 4.48
CA ARG A 246 -2.78 -21.04 3.88
C ARG A 246 -4.25 -21.22 4.30
N GLN A 247 -4.55 -20.98 5.57
CA GLN A 247 -5.90 -21.09 6.09
C GLN A 247 -6.84 -20.10 5.38
N LYS A 248 -6.42 -18.83 5.22
CA LYS A 248 -7.23 -17.84 4.49
C LYS A 248 -7.38 -18.15 3.01
N LEU A 249 -6.40 -18.79 2.37
CA LEU A 249 -6.54 -19.27 0.99
C LEU A 249 -7.60 -20.38 0.89
N GLU A 250 -7.65 -21.29 1.87
CA GLU A 250 -8.68 -22.33 1.96
C GLU A 250 -10.07 -21.71 2.23
N ASP A 251 -10.15 -20.74 3.14
CA ASP A 251 -11.38 -19.99 3.45
C ASP A 251 -11.90 -19.23 2.22
N ALA A 252 -11.00 -18.61 1.43
CA ALA A 252 -11.36 -17.85 0.25
C ALA A 252 -12.02 -18.72 -0.84
N LEU A 253 -11.59 -19.99 -0.98
CA LEU A 253 -12.20 -20.93 -1.92
C LEU A 253 -13.64 -21.32 -1.54
N GLN A 254 -13.99 -21.19 -0.26
CA GLN A 254 -15.32 -21.47 0.28
C GLN A 254 -16.18 -20.21 0.41
N CYS A 255 -15.66 -19.02 0.09
CA CYS A 255 -16.34 -17.76 0.28
C CYS A 255 -17.43 -17.51 -0.79
N ASP A 256 -18.65 -17.28 -0.33
CA ASP A 256 -19.81 -17.03 -1.21
C ASP A 256 -19.81 -15.65 -1.88
N PHE A 257 -19.00 -14.70 -1.40
CA PHE A 257 -18.92 -13.33 -1.95
C PHE A 257 -18.00 -13.19 -3.16
N PHE A 258 -17.28 -14.25 -3.54
CA PHE A 258 -16.33 -14.22 -4.65
C PHE A 258 -16.74 -15.14 -5.80
N TYR A 259 -16.25 -14.82 -7.00
CA TYR A 259 -16.32 -15.74 -8.12
C TYR A 259 -15.32 -16.89 -7.95
N ARG A 260 -15.83 -18.14 -7.93
CA ARG A 260 -15.00 -19.33 -7.74
C ARG A 260 -13.85 -19.42 -8.74
N GLU A 261 -14.09 -19.08 -10.00
CA GLU A 261 -13.06 -19.10 -11.06
C GLU A 261 -11.92 -18.11 -10.75
N SER A 262 -12.28 -16.84 -10.48
CA SER A 262 -11.34 -15.76 -10.13
C SER A 262 -10.48 -16.12 -8.92
N VAL A 263 -11.10 -16.65 -7.85
CA VAL A 263 -10.37 -17.07 -6.65
C VAL A 263 -9.50 -18.28 -6.93
N SER A 264 -9.97 -19.27 -7.69
CA SER A 264 -9.17 -20.46 -7.99
C SER A 264 -7.90 -20.12 -8.76
N GLU A 265 -7.98 -19.20 -9.73
CA GLU A 265 -6.83 -18.70 -10.47
C GLU A 265 -5.87 -17.95 -9.54
N ALA A 266 -6.38 -17.03 -8.71
CA ALA A 266 -5.58 -16.28 -7.76
C ALA A 266 -4.90 -17.18 -6.70
N VAL A 267 -5.56 -18.25 -6.25
CA VAL A 267 -4.99 -19.23 -5.32
C VAL A 267 -3.89 -20.05 -5.99
N ILE A 268 -4.08 -20.48 -7.24
CA ILE A 268 -3.03 -21.19 -7.99
C ILE A 268 -1.81 -20.28 -8.20
N GLU A 269 -2.04 -19.03 -8.61
CA GLU A 269 -0.99 -18.00 -8.77
C GLU A 269 -0.25 -17.77 -7.44
N ALA A 270 -0.98 -17.66 -6.33
CA ALA A 270 -0.40 -17.50 -5.00
C ALA A 270 0.42 -18.73 -4.56
N LEU A 271 -0.07 -19.95 -4.80
CA LEU A 271 0.65 -21.18 -4.45
C LEU A 271 1.92 -21.34 -5.29
N ALA A 272 1.85 -21.04 -6.59
CA ALA A 272 3.02 -21.02 -7.46
C ALA A 272 4.05 -20.01 -6.95
N PHE A 273 3.64 -18.76 -6.69
CA PHE A 273 4.52 -17.71 -6.14
C PHE A 273 5.19 -18.16 -4.82
N LYS A 274 4.40 -18.76 -3.93
CA LYS A 274 4.92 -19.28 -2.65
C LYS A 274 5.89 -20.44 -2.81
N PHE A 275 5.74 -21.26 -3.85
CA PHE A 275 6.60 -22.41 -4.13
C PHE A 275 7.94 -21.99 -4.76
N TRP A 276 7.90 -21.15 -5.80
CA TRP A 276 9.10 -20.80 -6.58
C TRP A 276 10.04 -19.84 -5.84
N GLU A 277 9.54 -19.03 -4.90
CA GLU A 277 10.30 -17.90 -4.32
C GLU A 277 10.16 -17.81 -2.79
N THR A 278 10.16 -18.95 -2.08
CA THR A 278 9.96 -19.02 -0.60
C THR A 278 10.75 -17.98 0.21
N TYR A 279 12.00 -17.68 -0.19
CA TYR A 279 12.84 -16.65 0.45
C TYR A 279 12.97 -15.35 -0.38
N ARG A 280 12.63 -15.37 -1.68
CA ARG A 280 12.72 -14.22 -2.60
C ARG A 280 11.45 -13.38 -2.72
N ARG A 281 10.40 -13.67 -1.94
CA ARG A 281 9.09 -12.96 -1.92
C ARG A 281 9.12 -11.42 -1.90
N ARG A 282 10.27 -10.82 -1.57
CA ARG A 282 10.49 -9.38 -1.40
C ARG A 282 11.40 -8.75 -2.44
N LEU A 283 12.04 -9.56 -3.28
CA LEU A 283 12.67 -9.08 -4.49
C LEU A 283 11.53 -8.94 -5.50
N ALA A 284 11.22 -7.70 -5.90
CA ALA A 284 10.26 -7.48 -6.97
C ALA A 284 10.68 -8.36 -8.15
N PRO A 285 9.84 -9.29 -8.61
CA PRO A 285 10.15 -10.00 -9.84
C PRO A 285 10.28 -8.92 -10.91
N GLY A 286 11.46 -8.78 -11.51
CA GLY A 286 11.72 -7.76 -12.54
C GLY A 286 10.80 -7.86 -13.77
N TRP A 287 9.90 -8.85 -13.78
CA TRP A 287 8.98 -9.18 -14.86
C TRP A 287 7.51 -8.85 -14.54
N CYS A 288 7.15 -8.38 -13.33
CA CYS A 288 5.75 -8.11 -12.98
C CYS A 288 5.55 -6.82 -12.16
N LEU A 289 4.99 -5.79 -12.80
CA LEU A 289 4.54 -4.53 -12.18
C LEU A 289 3.12 -4.62 -11.59
N SER A 290 2.55 -5.82 -11.50
CA SER A 290 1.20 -6.01 -10.97
C SER A 290 1.20 -5.85 -9.45
N ASN A 291 0.30 -5.00 -8.92
CA ASN A 291 0.10 -4.80 -7.49
C ASN A 291 -0.22 -6.09 -6.71
N ARG A 292 -0.64 -7.17 -7.40
CA ARG A 292 -0.91 -8.48 -6.79
C ARG A 292 0.32 -9.18 -6.21
N PHE A 293 1.51 -8.84 -6.71
CA PHE A 293 2.79 -9.41 -6.28
C PHE A 293 3.63 -8.44 -5.45
N LEU A 294 3.14 -7.22 -5.23
CA LEU A 294 3.82 -6.24 -4.39
C LEU A 294 3.37 -6.43 -2.95
N GLU A 295 4.30 -6.39 -2.01
CA GLU A 295 3.98 -6.43 -0.58
C GLU A 295 3.36 -5.10 -0.13
N ARG A 296 2.37 -5.12 0.77
CA ARG A 296 1.94 -3.89 1.47
C ARG A 296 2.89 -3.56 2.61
N ARG A 297 2.66 -2.43 3.29
CA ARG A 297 3.35 -2.12 4.55
C ARG A 297 2.70 -2.89 5.70
N TYR A 298 3.01 -4.18 5.81
CA TYR A 298 2.52 -5.00 6.92
C TYR A 298 3.23 -4.68 8.24
N LYS A 299 2.47 -4.63 9.35
CA LYS A 299 3.06 -4.63 10.70
C LYS A 299 3.70 -5.97 11.02
N ARG A 300 3.00 -7.06 10.73
CA ARG A 300 3.50 -8.43 10.90
C ARG A 300 4.19 -8.89 9.62
N THR A 301 5.44 -9.32 9.73
CA THR A 301 6.22 -9.74 8.57
C THR A 301 5.66 -11.06 8.02
N PRO A 302 5.30 -11.15 6.72
CA PRO A 302 4.87 -12.40 6.10
C PRO A 302 5.98 -13.46 6.12
N ILE A 303 5.62 -14.74 6.28
CA ILE A 303 6.59 -15.85 6.35
C ILE A 303 6.23 -16.98 5.39
N ALA A 304 7.24 -17.75 4.98
CA ALA A 304 7.02 -19.00 4.27
C ALA A 304 7.14 -20.16 5.25
N VAL A 305 6.14 -21.05 5.27
CA VAL A 305 6.14 -22.20 6.17
C VAL A 305 6.05 -23.47 5.34
N ASN A 306 7.09 -24.29 5.44
CA ASN A 306 7.15 -25.62 4.83
C ASN A 306 7.04 -26.67 5.93
N ARG A 307 6.01 -27.50 5.86
CA ARG A 307 5.84 -28.63 6.78
C ARG A 307 6.28 -29.92 6.12
N LEU A 308 7.21 -30.60 6.77
CA LEU A 308 7.75 -31.88 6.32
C LEU A 308 7.35 -32.95 7.33
N TRP A 309 6.58 -33.91 6.84
CA TRP A 309 6.04 -34.98 7.65
C TRP A 309 6.95 -36.22 7.56
N PHE A 310 7.46 -36.67 8.70
CA PHE A 310 8.16 -37.93 8.82
C PHE A 310 7.43 -38.85 9.83
N PRO A 311 7.51 -40.18 9.69
CA PRO A 311 6.85 -41.10 10.61
C PRO A 311 7.26 -40.94 12.07
N GLU A 312 8.51 -40.56 12.33
CA GLU A 312 9.11 -40.49 13.67
C GLU A 312 9.09 -39.09 14.30
N PHE A 313 9.04 -38.05 13.46
CA PHE A 313 9.06 -36.65 13.90
C PHE A 313 8.38 -35.74 12.88
N ASP A 314 7.77 -34.66 13.35
CA ASP A 314 7.26 -33.60 12.48
C ASP A 314 8.34 -32.51 12.39
N ARG A 315 8.65 -32.04 11.17
CA ARG A 315 9.56 -30.90 10.92
C ARG A 315 8.79 -29.75 10.28
N CYS A 316 9.09 -28.54 10.74
CA CYS A 316 8.57 -27.30 10.18
C CYS A 316 9.75 -26.38 9.88
N GLU A 317 9.82 -25.86 8.66
CA GLU A 317 10.81 -24.89 8.22
C GLU A 317 10.10 -23.57 7.98
N VAL A 318 10.51 -22.54 8.71
CA VAL A 318 9.95 -21.19 8.63
C VAL A 318 10.99 -20.26 8.06
N TYR A 319 10.67 -19.59 6.97
CA TYR A 319 11.52 -18.62 6.32
C TYR A 319 11.02 -17.21 6.63
N LEU A 320 11.92 -16.38 7.14
CA LEU A 320 11.67 -14.98 7.49
C LEU A 320 12.71 -14.10 6.77
N SER A 321 12.23 -13.13 6.00
CA SER A 321 13.09 -12.20 5.25
C SER A 321 12.88 -10.78 5.78
N LEU A 322 13.93 -10.12 6.27
CA LEU A 322 13.87 -8.76 6.81
C LEU A 322 14.60 -7.78 5.91
N ALA A 323 13.92 -6.72 5.46
CA ALA A 323 14.54 -5.69 4.63
C ALA A 323 15.40 -4.71 5.46
N ILE A 324 16.38 -4.05 4.83
CA ILE A 324 17.22 -3.02 5.48
C ILE A 324 16.38 -1.99 6.24
N SER A 325 15.30 -1.48 5.63
CA SER A 325 14.44 -0.47 6.25
C SER A 325 13.80 -0.97 7.55
N GLU A 326 13.43 -2.25 7.61
CA GLU A 326 12.85 -2.87 8.79
C GLU A 326 13.90 -3.13 9.86
N LEU A 327 15.10 -3.57 9.47
CA LEU A 327 16.25 -3.75 10.37
C LEU A 327 16.66 -2.43 11.02
N LEU A 328 16.73 -1.35 10.24
CA LEU A 328 16.96 0.00 10.75
C LEU A 328 15.83 0.43 11.70
N GLY A 329 14.58 0.08 11.40
CA GLY A 329 13.45 0.31 12.31
C GLY A 329 13.67 -0.37 13.65
N ILE A 330 13.98 -1.67 13.65
CA ILE A 330 14.26 -2.47 14.86
C ILE A 330 15.42 -1.87 15.67
N PHE A 331 16.50 -1.46 15.00
CA PHE A 331 17.69 -0.89 15.63
C PHE A 331 17.39 0.46 16.31
N HIS A 332 16.75 1.40 15.60
CA HIS A 332 16.54 2.75 16.11
C HIS A 332 15.47 2.83 17.19
N SER A 333 14.42 2.02 17.12
CA SER A 333 13.34 2.06 18.14
C SER A 333 13.62 1.18 19.36
N GLY A 334 14.74 0.43 19.39
CA GLY A 334 14.93 -0.65 20.37
C GLY A 334 13.79 -1.66 20.31
N GLY A 335 13.22 -1.81 19.12
CA GLY A 335 11.93 -2.43 18.89
C GLY A 335 12.01 -3.93 18.70
N ARG A 336 10.84 -4.51 18.48
CA ARG A 336 10.66 -5.89 18.06
C ARG A 336 9.81 -5.91 16.80
N ARG A 337 10.10 -6.82 15.89
CA ARG A 337 9.28 -7.10 14.73
C ARG A 337 8.81 -8.55 14.81
N GLU A 338 7.50 -8.69 14.78
CA GLU A 338 6.84 -9.99 14.86
C GLU A 338 6.42 -10.45 13.46
N SER A 339 6.51 -11.75 13.21
CA SER A 339 5.98 -12.36 12.00
C SER A 339 4.46 -12.50 12.05
N GLU A 340 3.85 -12.86 10.93
CA GLU A 340 2.52 -13.47 10.96
C GLU A 340 2.52 -14.77 11.78
N ASP A 341 1.33 -15.16 12.21
CA ASP A 341 1.13 -16.35 13.01
C ASP A 341 1.10 -17.59 12.11
N PHE A 342 1.75 -18.67 12.53
CA PHE A 342 1.74 -19.94 11.81
C PHE A 342 1.44 -21.11 12.73
N GLN A 343 0.74 -22.10 12.18
CA GLN A 343 0.36 -23.29 12.92
C GLN A 343 1.41 -24.39 12.77
N PHE A 344 1.84 -24.94 13.90
CA PHE A 344 2.63 -26.18 13.94
C PHE A 344 2.01 -27.15 14.97
N GLY A 345 1.59 -28.32 14.48
CA GLY A 345 0.77 -29.22 15.30
C GLY A 345 -0.54 -28.55 15.71
N ARG A 346 -0.79 -28.46 17.02
CA ARG A 346 -1.96 -27.76 17.62
C ARG A 346 -1.61 -26.38 18.18
N GLN A 347 -0.40 -25.89 17.93
CA GLN A 347 0.09 -24.63 18.48
C GLN A 347 0.13 -23.55 17.41
N LEU A 348 -0.20 -22.33 17.82
CA LEU A 348 -0.06 -21.13 17.02
C LEU A 348 1.19 -20.38 17.49
N LEU A 349 2.17 -20.28 16.60
CA LEU A 349 3.50 -19.74 16.85
C LEU A 349 3.73 -18.47 16.02
N SER A 350 4.61 -17.61 16.49
CA SER A 350 5.15 -16.47 15.74
C SER A 350 6.65 -16.33 15.99
N LEU A 351 7.37 -15.75 15.04
CA LEU A 351 8.78 -15.38 15.17
C LEU A 351 8.89 -13.91 15.55
N VAL A 352 9.78 -13.59 16.49
CA VAL A 352 10.03 -12.23 16.94
C VAL A 352 11.51 -11.93 16.78
N ALA A 353 11.84 -11.04 15.84
CA ALA A 353 13.16 -10.45 15.70
C ALA A 353 13.25 -9.19 16.57
N SER A 354 14.30 -9.04 17.36
CA SER A 354 14.46 -7.91 18.28
C SER A 354 15.92 -7.49 18.40
N CYS A 355 16.13 -6.22 18.71
CA CYS A 355 17.44 -5.69 19.06
C CYS A 355 17.48 -5.45 20.56
N LYS A 356 18.36 -6.16 21.28
CA LYS A 356 18.61 -5.87 22.70
C LYS A 356 19.89 -5.04 22.82
N GLN A 357 19.81 -4.00 23.64
CA GLN A 357 20.97 -3.21 24.02
C GLN A 357 21.41 -3.62 25.43
N VAL A 358 22.61 -4.16 25.54
CA VAL A 358 23.25 -4.43 26.84
C VAL A 358 24.49 -3.55 26.91
N GLY A 359 24.42 -2.48 27.69
CA GLY A 359 25.47 -1.47 27.78
C GLY A 359 25.71 -0.74 26.44
N LYS A 360 26.92 -0.86 25.88
CA LYS A 360 27.29 -0.29 24.56
C LYS A 360 27.19 -1.28 23.41
N THR A 361 26.74 -2.50 23.69
CA THR A 361 26.65 -3.57 22.69
C THR A 361 25.20 -3.81 22.31
N PHE A 362 24.97 -4.00 21.00
CA PHE A 362 23.67 -4.33 20.44
C PHE A 362 23.71 -5.78 19.97
N SER A 363 22.75 -6.59 20.40
CA SER A 363 22.61 -7.99 19.98
C SER A 363 21.41 -8.16 19.05
N PHE A 364 21.52 -9.09 18.10
CA PHE A 364 20.40 -9.49 17.25
C PHE A 364 19.78 -10.78 17.79
N ASP A 365 18.55 -10.69 18.28
CA ASP A 365 17.84 -11.80 18.91
C ASP A 365 16.64 -12.22 18.06
N LEU A 366 16.51 -13.53 17.83
CA LEU A 366 15.32 -14.14 17.21
C LEU A 366 14.72 -15.16 18.16
N SER A 367 13.44 -14.97 18.48
CA SER A 367 12.70 -15.84 19.40
C SER A 367 11.42 -16.36 18.77
N ILE A 368 10.96 -17.50 19.28
CA ILE A 368 9.68 -18.11 18.94
C ILE A 368 8.74 -17.84 20.11
N THR A 369 7.54 -17.38 19.79
CA THR A 369 6.49 -17.10 20.77
C THR A 369 5.25 -17.91 20.48
N SER A 370 4.62 -18.46 21.52
CA SER A 370 3.35 -19.19 21.42
C SER A 370 2.19 -18.31 21.91
N LYS A 371 1.10 -18.23 21.14
CA LYS A 371 -0.06 -17.38 21.43
C LYS A 371 -1.27 -18.13 22.03
N ALA A 372 -1.36 -19.45 21.83
CA ALA A 372 -2.52 -20.25 22.25
C ALA A 372 -2.29 -21.00 23.58
N GLU A 373 -3.36 -21.30 24.31
CA GLU A 373 -3.30 -22.18 25.47
C GLU A 373 -2.90 -23.62 25.09
N ILE A 374 -2.07 -24.21 25.94
CA ILE A 374 -1.31 -25.42 25.70
C ILE A 374 -2.25 -26.62 25.58
N LEU A 375 -2.16 -27.36 24.47
CA LEU A 375 -2.70 -28.72 24.38
C LEU A 375 -1.60 -29.80 24.42
N ASP A 376 -0.32 -29.44 24.33
CA ASP A 376 0.75 -30.41 24.16
C ASP A 376 2.06 -29.98 24.85
N VAL A 377 2.64 -30.87 25.68
CA VAL A 377 3.87 -30.65 26.48
C VAL A 377 5.10 -31.16 25.72
N ASN A 378 5.08 -31.10 24.39
CA ASN A 378 6.17 -31.61 23.57
C ASN A 378 7.34 -30.62 23.56
N VAL A 379 8.55 -31.15 23.76
CA VAL A 379 9.80 -30.38 23.61
C VAL A 379 10.13 -30.31 22.12
N HIS A 380 10.28 -29.09 21.63
CA HIS A 380 10.65 -28.83 20.26
C HIS A 380 12.13 -28.45 20.19
N ALA A 381 12.88 -29.10 19.29
CA ALA A 381 14.27 -28.70 19.03
C ALA A 381 14.29 -27.71 17.87
N THR A 382 15.05 -26.63 18.03
CA THR A 382 15.16 -25.53 17.07
C THR A 382 16.55 -25.36 16.53
N ARG A 383 16.62 -25.08 15.23
CA ARG A 383 17.84 -24.59 14.58
C ARG A 383 17.56 -23.27 13.90
N PHE A 384 18.45 -22.33 14.13
CA PHE A 384 18.43 -21.01 13.52
C PHE A 384 19.50 -20.97 12.45
N MET A 385 19.12 -20.55 11.26
CA MET A 385 20.00 -20.45 10.10
C MET A 385 19.88 -19.07 9.48
N ALA A 386 21.00 -18.53 9.02
CA ALA A 386 21.05 -17.27 8.28
C ALA A 386 21.70 -17.51 6.92
N MET A 387 21.17 -16.88 5.88
CA MET A 387 21.79 -16.93 4.56
C MET A 387 23.05 -16.07 4.56
N LYS A 388 24.18 -16.66 4.21
CA LYS A 388 25.46 -15.98 4.06
C LYS A 388 25.83 -15.93 2.58
N LYS A 389 26.35 -14.79 2.12
CA LYS A 389 26.86 -14.66 0.75
C LYS A 389 28.07 -15.58 0.54
N VAL A 390 27.99 -16.45 -0.47
CA VAL A 390 29.06 -17.36 -0.90
C VAL A 390 29.13 -17.32 -2.43
N GLY A 391 30.17 -16.67 -2.96
CA GLY A 391 30.29 -16.42 -4.41
C GLY A 391 29.16 -15.52 -4.95
N ASP A 392 28.56 -15.94 -6.07
CA ASP A 392 27.40 -15.28 -6.70
C ASP A 392 26.05 -15.72 -6.10
N GLY A 393 26.06 -16.64 -5.12
CA GLY A 393 24.88 -17.18 -4.46
C GLY A 393 24.86 -16.93 -2.94
N GLY A 394 23.89 -17.57 -2.28
CA GLY A 394 23.77 -17.57 -0.83
C GLY A 394 23.48 -18.98 -0.31
N GLU A 395 24.15 -19.36 0.77
CA GLU A 395 23.94 -20.63 1.47
C GLU A 395 23.45 -20.37 2.89
N PHE A 396 22.52 -21.21 3.37
CA PHE A 396 22.06 -21.14 4.75
C PHE A 396 23.08 -21.79 5.67
N VAL A 397 23.66 -20.99 6.57
CA VAL A 397 24.61 -21.43 7.59
C VAL A 397 23.88 -21.49 8.93
N GLU A 398 24.14 -22.54 9.71
CA GLU A 398 23.64 -22.65 11.08
C GLU A 398 24.30 -21.60 11.98
N VAL A 399 23.48 -20.79 12.66
CA VAL A 399 23.91 -19.69 13.51
C VAL A 399 23.57 -19.91 14.99
N GLY A 400 22.66 -20.83 15.28
CA GLY A 400 22.34 -21.21 16.65
C GLY A 400 21.40 -22.41 16.72
N THR A 401 21.38 -23.05 17.89
CA THR A 401 20.43 -24.11 18.20
C THR A 401 19.78 -23.83 19.55
N GLY A 402 18.58 -24.37 19.74
CA GLY A 402 17.85 -24.24 20.98
C GLY A 402 16.87 -25.38 21.18
N THR A 403 16.24 -25.36 22.35
CA THR A 403 15.05 -26.13 22.62
C THR A 403 13.99 -25.18 23.14
N PHE A 404 12.75 -25.41 22.72
CA PHE A 404 11.62 -24.70 23.32
C PHE A 404 10.57 -25.68 23.80
N ILE A 405 10.02 -25.33 24.95
CA ILE A 405 8.79 -25.90 25.46
C ILE A 405 7.78 -24.77 25.32
N PRO A 406 6.64 -24.98 24.64
CA PRO A 406 5.60 -23.98 24.53
C PRO A 406 4.92 -23.86 25.90
N ALA A 407 5.51 -23.06 26.79
CA ALA A 407 4.96 -22.65 28.06
C ALA A 407 4.27 -21.28 27.92
N LYS A 408 3.32 -20.99 28.82
CA LYS A 408 2.45 -19.80 28.74
C LYS A 408 3.29 -18.52 28.62
N GLN A 409 3.23 -17.86 27.45
CA GLN A 409 3.88 -16.57 27.16
C GLN A 409 5.41 -16.50 27.40
N GLU A 410 6.15 -17.60 27.22
CA GLU A 410 7.62 -17.53 27.26
C GLU A 410 8.22 -17.40 25.86
N ASN A 411 9.12 -16.43 25.70
CA ASN A 411 9.92 -16.26 24.50
C ASN A 411 11.15 -17.18 24.59
N SER A 412 11.16 -18.24 23.80
CA SER A 412 12.32 -19.12 23.65
C SER A 412 13.05 -18.76 22.36
N GLY A 413 14.29 -18.28 22.46
CA GLY A 413 15.04 -17.78 21.30
C GLY A 413 16.54 -17.89 21.44
N GLY A 414 17.24 -17.71 20.32
CA GLY A 414 18.67 -17.52 20.34
C GLY A 414 18.99 -16.09 20.78
N ASN A 415 19.72 -15.95 21.89
CA ASN A 415 20.30 -14.68 22.30
C ASN A 415 21.54 -14.42 21.42
N ASP A 416 21.61 -13.24 20.81
CA ASP A 416 22.68 -12.82 19.91
C ASP A 416 23.04 -13.86 18.82
N LEU A 417 22.06 -14.20 17.98
CA LEU A 417 22.23 -15.20 16.91
C LEU A 417 23.36 -14.86 15.93
N LEU A 418 23.65 -13.57 15.75
CA LEU A 418 24.68 -13.10 14.84
C LEU A 418 25.58 -12.10 15.59
N PRO A 419 26.62 -12.60 16.29
CA PRO A 419 27.50 -11.74 17.08
C PRO A 419 28.14 -10.64 16.22
N GLY A 420 27.98 -9.39 16.65
CA GLY A 420 28.51 -8.22 15.93
C GLY A 420 27.75 -7.84 14.66
N PHE A 421 26.59 -8.45 14.40
CA PHE A 421 25.75 -8.17 13.22
C PHE A 421 25.47 -6.69 13.04
N TRP A 422 24.96 -6.01 14.08
CA TRP A 422 24.56 -4.61 13.99
C TRP A 422 25.73 -3.70 13.64
N SER A 423 26.92 -3.95 14.19
CA SER A 423 28.12 -3.19 13.83
C SER A 423 28.46 -3.41 12.35
N GLN A 424 28.54 -4.66 11.89
CA GLN A 424 28.86 -4.96 10.49
C GLN A 424 27.80 -4.42 9.51
N PHE A 425 26.53 -4.46 9.92
CA PHE A 425 25.40 -3.93 9.17
C PHE A 425 25.52 -2.42 8.97
N LEU A 426 25.74 -1.67 10.04
CA LEU A 426 25.87 -0.20 9.99
C LEU A 426 27.11 0.26 9.19
N PHE A 427 28.18 -0.54 9.20
CA PHE A 427 29.39 -0.27 8.40
C PHE A 427 29.30 -0.80 6.95
N GLY A 428 28.18 -1.40 6.54
CA GLY A 428 27.97 -1.90 5.18
C GLY A 428 28.82 -3.12 4.80
N ALA A 429 29.40 -3.82 5.78
CA ALA A 429 30.29 -4.95 5.58
C ALA A 429 29.67 -6.30 5.97
N CYS A 430 28.35 -6.36 6.20
CA CYS A 430 27.67 -7.55 6.69
C CYS A 430 27.51 -8.63 5.60
N PRO A 431 28.05 -9.85 5.78
CA PRO A 431 27.97 -10.91 4.78
C PRO A 431 26.61 -11.61 4.72
N PHE A 432 25.70 -11.29 5.66
CA PHE A 432 24.36 -11.88 5.76
C PHE A 432 23.26 -11.04 5.08
N ILE A 433 23.61 -9.87 4.56
CA ILE A 433 22.70 -9.04 3.77
C ILE A 433 22.93 -9.35 2.28
N LEU A 434 21.94 -9.97 1.65
CA LEU A 434 21.94 -10.24 0.21
C LEU A 434 20.85 -9.39 -0.43
N ASP A 435 21.19 -8.63 -1.47
CA ASP A 435 20.25 -7.75 -2.19
C ASP A 435 19.42 -6.83 -1.28
N GLY A 436 20.01 -6.40 -0.16
CA GLY A 436 19.34 -5.53 0.83
C GLY A 436 18.38 -6.25 1.79
N ILE A 437 18.46 -7.59 1.89
CA ILE A 437 17.59 -8.42 2.71
C ILE A 437 18.43 -9.37 3.58
N LEU A 438 18.04 -9.52 4.85
CA LEU A 438 18.49 -10.59 5.74
C LEU A 438 17.52 -11.77 5.64
N HIS A 439 18.00 -12.91 5.14
CA HIS A 439 17.19 -14.13 5.06
C HIS A 439 17.51 -15.07 6.23
N LEU A 440 16.48 -15.42 6.99
CA LEU A 440 16.54 -16.31 8.14
C LEU A 440 15.68 -17.54 7.89
N ARG A 441 16.16 -18.71 8.32
CA ARG A 441 15.40 -19.95 8.34
C ARG A 441 15.42 -20.52 9.75
N VAL A 442 14.24 -20.85 10.27
CA VAL A 442 14.07 -21.51 11.56
C VAL A 442 13.51 -22.90 11.31
N GLU A 443 14.26 -23.92 11.71
CA GLU A 443 13.81 -25.30 11.67
C GLU A 443 13.29 -25.69 13.05
N ILE A 444 12.03 -26.10 13.12
CA ILE A 444 11.37 -26.59 14.34
C ILE A 444 11.10 -28.08 14.16
N THR A 445 11.58 -28.90 15.09
CA THR A 445 11.39 -30.36 15.06
C THR A 445 10.69 -30.84 16.32
N CYS A 446 9.67 -31.68 16.15
CA CYS A 446 8.93 -32.32 17.24
C CYS A 446 9.05 -33.83 17.13
N LYS A 447 9.69 -34.49 18.10
CA LYS A 447 9.71 -35.95 18.17
C LYS A 447 8.37 -36.47 18.68
N ARG A 448 7.78 -37.45 18.00
CA ARG A 448 6.55 -38.09 18.48
C ARG A 448 6.93 -39.06 19.60
N LYS A 449 6.45 -38.83 20.83
CA LYS A 449 6.50 -39.88 21.85
C LYS A 449 5.57 -41.00 21.38
N ARG A 450 6.11 -42.19 21.07
CA ARG A 450 5.29 -43.39 20.86
C ARG A 450 4.43 -43.57 22.11
N GLN A 451 3.13 -43.36 21.99
CA GLN A 451 2.19 -43.88 22.98
C GLN A 451 2.32 -45.40 22.91
N ILE A 452 2.94 -45.98 23.93
CA ILE A 452 2.87 -47.42 24.17
C ILE A 452 1.41 -47.68 24.54
N LEU A 453 0.68 -48.32 23.62
CA LEU A 453 -0.69 -48.80 23.83
C LEU A 453 -0.70 -49.89 24.90
#